data_AF-A0A3N5MK61-F1
#
_entry.id   AF-A0A3N5MK61-F1
#
_cell.length_a   1.000
_cell.length_b   1.000
_cell.length_c   1.000
_cell.angle_alpha   90.00
_cell.angle_beta   90.00
_cell.angle_gamma   90.00
#
_symmetry.space_group_name_H-M   'P 1'
#
loop_
_entity.id
_entity.type
_entity.pdbx_description
1 polymer ?
#
loop_
_entity_poly.entity_id
_entity_poly.type
_entity_poly.pdbx_seq_one_letter_code
_entity_poly.pdbx_strand_id
1 'polypeptide(L)'
;MTGNPEEIPDFSNLTCTNLMIRLKILLKKAPPHSTVDCIVRRDQRDTIDVPFSKTGYDVRIRKIDANRYRVSLKKKEQGLFP
;
A
#
# COMPACT_ATOMS: atom_id res chain seq x y z
N MET A 1 4.21 -13.17 -25.84
CA MET A 1 4.23 -13.04 -24.37
C MET A 1 4.54 -11.58 -24.04
N THR A 2 3.52 -10.73 -23.98
CA THR A 2 3.65 -9.32 -23.60
C THR A 2 3.26 -9.22 -22.13
N GLY A 3 4.25 -9.08 -21.25
CA GLY A 3 4.00 -8.77 -19.84
C GLY A 3 3.30 -7.42 -19.76
N ASN A 4 2.00 -7.43 -19.44
CA ASN A 4 1.25 -6.20 -19.19
C ASN A 4 1.90 -5.43 -18.04
N PRO A 5 1.99 -4.09 -18.12
CA PRO A 5 2.52 -3.28 -17.03
C PRO A 5 1.66 -3.54 -15.78
N GLU A 6 2.33 -4.06 -14.74
CA GLU A 6 1.81 -4.46 -13.43
C GLU A 6 0.42 -3.92 -13.09
N GLU A 7 -0.59 -4.78 -13.22
CA GLU A 7 -1.95 -4.47 -12.81
C GLU A 7 -1.95 -4.21 -11.29
N ILE A 8 -2.24 -2.98 -10.88
CA ILE A 8 -2.24 -2.59 -9.47
C ILE A 8 -3.29 -3.44 -8.75
N PRO A 9 -2.92 -4.23 -7.74
CA PRO A 9 -3.85 -5.16 -7.11
C PRO A 9 -5.01 -4.42 -6.47
N ASP A 10 -6.24 -4.87 -6.76
CA ASP A 10 -7.45 -4.33 -6.16
C ASP A 10 -7.86 -5.16 -4.93
N PHE A 11 -7.86 -4.50 -3.76
CA PHE A 11 -8.25 -5.08 -2.48
C PHE A 11 -9.60 -4.57 -1.98
N SER A 12 -10.38 -3.89 -2.83
CA SER A 12 -11.70 -3.36 -2.48
C SER A 12 -12.69 -4.42 -2.02
N ASN A 13 -12.43 -5.72 -2.27
CA ASN A 13 -13.28 -6.83 -1.80
C ASN A 13 -12.79 -7.48 -0.50
N LEU A 14 -11.65 -7.07 0.05
CA LEU A 14 -11.12 -7.62 1.29
C LEU A 14 -11.77 -6.97 2.51
N THR A 15 -11.87 -7.72 3.61
CA THR A 15 -12.09 -7.12 4.93
C THR A 15 -10.85 -6.33 5.34
N CYS A 16 -11.00 -5.34 6.22
CA CYS A 16 -9.87 -4.57 6.75
C CYS A 16 -8.77 -5.46 7.35
N THR A 17 -9.14 -6.53 8.07
CA THR A 17 -8.19 -7.49 8.62
C THR A 17 -7.40 -8.21 7.52
N ASN A 18 -8.09 -8.74 6.50
CA ASN A 18 -7.43 -9.47 5.40
C ASN A 18 -6.54 -8.55 4.55
N LEU A 19 -6.98 -7.30 4.35
CA LEU A 19 -6.20 -6.25 3.71
C LEU A 19 -4.89 -6.00 4.46
N MET A 20 -4.97 -5.78 5.78
CA MET A 20 -3.79 -5.50 6.60
C MET A 20 -2.80 -6.68 6.61
N ILE A 21 -3.30 -7.92 6.69
CA ILE A 21 -2.46 -9.12 6.61
C ILE A 21 -1.74 -9.19 5.26
N ARG A 22 -2.46 -9.02 4.15
CA ARG A 22 -1.85 -9.03 2.80
C ARG A 22 -0.84 -7.92 2.60
N LEU A 23 -1.15 -6.69 3.02
CA LEU A 23 -0.23 -5.56 2.92
C LEU A 23 1.05 -5.79 3.71
N LYS A 24 0.98 -6.32 4.93
CA LYS A 24 2.17 -6.67 5.72
C LYS A 24 3.03 -7.72 5.02
N ILE A 25 2.41 -8.73 4.41
CA ILE A 25 3.13 -9.76 3.64
C ILE A 25 3.81 -9.15 2.42
N LEU A 26 3.10 -8.31 1.66
CA LEU A 26 3.64 -7.63 0.48
C LEU A 26 4.82 -6.73 0.86
N LEU A 27 4.67 -5.87 1.88
CA LEU A 27 5.73 -4.97 2.35
C LEU A 27 6.94 -5.70 2.94
N LYS A 28 6.75 -6.92 3.46
CA LYS A 28 7.85 -7.77 3.92
C LYS A 28 8.62 -8.40 2.76
N LYS A 29 7.93 -8.75 1.67
CA LYS A 29 8.51 -9.35 0.46
C LYS A 29 9.04 -8.33 -0.55
N ALA A 30 8.56 -7.08 -0.44
CA ALA A 30 8.93 -5.99 -1.32
C ALA A 30 10.44 -5.71 -1.23
N PRO A 31 11.16 -5.58 -2.37
CA PRO A 31 12.56 -5.19 -2.38
C PRO A 31 12.82 -3.90 -1.61
N PRO A 32 14.04 -3.69 -1.07
CA PRO A 32 14.43 -2.39 -0.51
C PRO A 32 14.13 -1.25 -1.48
N HIS A 33 13.61 -0.14 -0.97
CA HIS A 33 13.25 1.06 -1.74
C HIS A 33 12.15 0.88 -2.80
N SER A 34 11.52 -0.29 -2.90
CA SER A 34 10.35 -0.49 -3.77
C SER A 34 9.07 0.11 -3.17
N THR A 35 8.12 0.41 -4.05
CA THR A 35 6.79 0.91 -3.67
C THR A 35 5.77 -0.19 -3.88
N VAL A 36 4.91 -0.41 -2.88
CA VAL A 36 3.76 -1.30 -3.00
C VAL A 36 2.52 -0.46 -3.27
N ASP A 37 1.91 -0.67 -4.44
CA ASP A 37 0.67 -0.03 -4.85
C ASP A 37 -0.53 -0.97 -4.67
N CYS A 38 -1.68 -0.44 -4.26
CA CYS A 38 -2.95 -1.16 -4.26
C CYS A 38 -4.15 -0.23 -4.42
N ILE A 39 -5.28 -0.77 -4.87
CA ILE A 39 -6.58 -0.08 -4.87
C ILE A 39 -7.42 -0.54 -3.68
N VAL A 40 -8.01 0.41 -2.97
CA VAL A 40 -8.85 0.17 -1.79
C VAL A 40 -10.05 1.11 -1.75
N ARG A 41 -11.03 0.80 -0.90
CA ARG A 41 -12.16 1.69 -0.60
C ARG A 41 -11.82 2.72 0.48
N ARG A 42 -12.74 3.65 0.75
CA ARG A 42 -12.55 4.73 1.73
C ARG A 42 -12.27 4.20 3.15
N ASP A 43 -13.05 3.23 3.63
CA ASP A 43 -12.91 2.64 4.96
C ASP A 43 -11.53 1.96 5.16
N GLN A 44 -11.10 1.26 4.11
CA GLN A 44 -9.83 0.57 4.05
C GLN A 44 -8.64 1.54 3.99
N ARG A 45 -8.76 2.63 3.22
CA ARG A 45 -7.77 3.72 3.15
C ARG A 45 -7.43 4.24 4.54
N ASP A 46 -8.45 4.56 5.35
CA ASP A 46 -8.26 5.09 6.70
C ASP A 46 -7.57 4.07 7.62
N THR A 47 -7.85 2.79 7.41
CA THR A 47 -7.21 1.69 8.13
C THR A 47 -5.73 1.51 7.75
N ILE A 48 -5.32 1.93 6.54
CA ILE A 48 -3.92 1.88 6.10
C ILE A 48 -3.17 3.14 6.53
N ASP A 49 -3.72 4.32 6.29
CA ASP A 49 -3.01 5.59 6.48
C ASP A 49 -2.47 5.75 7.91
N VAL A 50 -3.36 5.62 8.91
CA VAL A 50 -3.02 5.86 10.32
C VAL A 50 -1.86 4.99 10.83
N PRO A 51 -1.86 3.65 10.69
CA PRO A 51 -0.77 2.82 11.19
C PRO A 51 0.51 2.94 10.35
N PHE A 52 0.42 3.03 9.03
CA PHE A 52 1.61 3.00 8.17
C PHE A 52 2.36 4.35 8.16
N SER A 53 1.63 5.47 8.16
CA SER A 53 2.23 6.81 8.26
C SER A 53 3.03 7.00 9.55
N LYS A 54 2.66 6.31 10.64
CA LYS A 54 3.37 6.32 11.94
C LYS A 54 4.53 5.33 12.03
N THR A 55 4.64 4.34 11.13
CA THR A 55 5.58 3.21 11.28
C THR A 55 6.74 3.23 10.29
N GLY A 56 7.22 4.44 9.93
CA GLY A 56 8.38 4.56 9.04
C GLY A 56 8.07 4.25 7.58
N TYR A 57 6.81 4.37 7.15
CA TYR A 57 6.43 4.34 5.74
C TYR A 57 6.05 5.74 5.24
N ASP A 58 6.37 6.01 3.98
CA ASP A 58 5.78 7.06 3.17
C ASP A 58 4.50 6.50 2.56
N VAL A 59 3.36 7.07 2.94
CA VAL A 59 2.04 6.66 2.44
C VAL A 59 1.55 7.76 1.51
N ARG A 60 1.29 7.40 0.25
CA ARG A 60 0.71 8.31 -0.74
C ARG A 60 -0.66 7.79 -1.13
N ILE A 61 -1.63 8.69 -1.14
CA ILE A 61 -3.03 8.35 -1.41
C ILE A 61 -3.52 9.21 -2.56
N ARG A 62 -4.07 8.57 -3.58
CA ARG A 62 -4.71 9.24 -4.72
C ARG A 62 -6.13 8.72 -4.87
N LYS A 63 -7.11 9.61 -4.82
CA LYS A 63 -8.50 9.27 -5.17
C LYS A 63 -8.57 8.96 -6.66
N ILE A 64 -9.15 7.81 -7.01
CA ILE A 64 -9.34 7.40 -8.40
C ILE A 64 -10.81 7.40 -8.81
N ASP A 65 -11.73 7.23 -7.85
CA ASP A 65 -13.18 7.26 -8.07
C ASP A 65 -13.92 7.64 -6.77
N ALA A 66 -15.27 7.60 -6.76
CA ALA A 66 -16.10 7.99 -5.63
C ALA A 66 -15.77 7.21 -4.34
N ASN A 67 -15.57 5.89 -4.45
CA ASN A 67 -15.21 5.01 -3.33
C ASN A 67 -13.98 4.14 -3.62
N ARG A 68 -13.04 4.64 -4.44
CA ARG A 68 -11.79 3.92 -4.76
C ARG A 68 -10.60 4.86 -4.66
N TYR A 69 -9.55 4.37 -4.02
CA TYR A 69 -8.31 5.09 -3.74
C TYR A 69 -7.14 4.19 -4.10
N ARG A 70 -6.17 4.74 -4.83
CA ARG A 70 -4.85 4.15 -4.97
C ARG A 70 -4.02 4.54 -3.76
N VAL A 71 -3.48 3.53 -3.07
CA VAL A 71 -2.56 3.71 -1.95
C VAL A 71 -1.20 3.15 -2.36
N SER A 72 -0.18 3.99 -2.25
CA SER A 72 1.22 3.65 -2.49
C SER A 72 1.98 3.69 -1.17
N LEU A 73 2.64 2.60 -0.83
CA LEU A 73 3.40 2.43 0.42
C LEU A 73 4.87 2.22 0.09
N LYS A 74 5.74 3.09 0.59
CA LYS A 74 7.19 2.96 0.46
C LYS A 74 7.83 3.02 1.85
N LYS A 75 8.77 2.14 2.16
CA LYS A 75 9.56 2.28 3.41
C LYS A 75 10.35 3.58 3.35
N LYS A 76 10.26 4.41 4.38
CA LYS A 76 11.21 5.50 4.59
C LYS A 76 12.57 4.85 4.84
N GLU A 77 13.62 5.37 4.22
CA GLU A 77 14.96 5.02 4.64
C GLU A 77 15.08 5.46 6.09
N GLN A 78 15.05 4.50 7.03
CA GLN A 78 15.56 4.77 8.36
C GLN A 78 17.01 5.16 8.14
N GLY A 79 17.33 6.41 8.50
CA GLY A 79 18.63 6.98 8.28
C GLY A 79 19.70 5.96 8.63
N LEU A 80 20.45 5.56 7.61
CA LEU A 80 21.76 4.99 7.75
C LEU A 80 22.61 6.11 8.36
N PHE A 81 22.48 6.33 9.67
CA PHE A 81 23.46 7.11 10.40
C PHE A 81 24.60 6.13 10.74
N PRO A 82 25.84 6.46 10.33
CA PRO A 82 27.03 5.64 10.57
C PRO A 82 27.36 5.50 12.05
#